data_AF-A0AA37HPG1-F1
#
_entry.id   AF-A0AA37HPG1-F1
#
_cell.length_a   1.000
_cell.length_b   1.000
_cell.length_c   1.000
_cell.angle_alpha   90.00
_cell.angle_beta   90.00
_cell.angle_gamma   90.00
#
_symmetry.space_group_name_H-M   'P 1'
#
loop_
_entity.id
_entity.type
_entity.pdbx_description
1 polymer ?
#
loop_
_entity_poly.entity_id
_entity_poly.type
_entity_poly.pdbx_seq_one_letter_code
_entity_poly.pdbx_strand_id
1 'polypeptide(L)'
;MADATNISSVPFDGAEVWATLTPSMQARVGALALEAAVGRAVAEHAFDPASRAGMEAERNALDALQEAVLGMDGLSDKAWVETANWGASVVELFRLPSVLGQACHACGCSERDPCDEGCGWHDAVTCTACAVPVQANLSGDTL
;
A
#
# COMPACT_ATOMS: atom_id res chain seq x y z
N MET A 1 2.48 21.00 -14.21
CA MET A 1 3.21 19.72 -14.39
C MET A 1 2.85 18.88 -13.19
N ALA A 2 2.45 17.61 -13.36
CA ALA A 2 2.28 16.74 -12.21
C ALA A 2 3.63 16.68 -11.48
N ASP A 3 3.64 17.04 -10.20
CA ASP A 3 4.87 16.99 -9.41
C ASP A 3 5.44 15.57 -9.42
N ALA A 4 6.76 15.48 -9.25
CA ALA A 4 7.44 14.20 -9.09
C ALA A 4 6.79 13.44 -7.94
N THR A 5 6.17 12.31 -8.26
CA THR A 5 5.50 11.45 -7.29
C THR A 5 6.59 10.60 -6.65
N ASN A 6 6.53 10.43 -5.34
CA ASN A 6 7.38 9.50 -4.62
C ASN A 6 6.76 8.09 -4.61
N ILE A 7 5.92 7.77 -5.59
CA ILE A 7 5.23 6.48 -5.68
C ILE A 7 5.83 5.69 -6.84
N SER A 8 6.24 4.46 -6.57
CA SER A 8 6.77 3.57 -7.60
C SER A 8 5.66 3.16 -8.56
N SER A 9 5.96 3.06 -9.86
CA SER A 9 5.06 2.43 -10.83
C SER A 9 4.99 0.90 -10.67
N VAL A 10 5.89 0.30 -9.90
CA VAL A 10 5.91 -1.12 -9.57
C VAL A 10 5.20 -1.35 -8.24
N PRO A 11 4.12 -2.15 -8.19
CA PRO A 11 3.44 -2.45 -6.94
C PRO A 11 4.26 -3.39 -6.05
N PHE A 12 3.98 -3.35 -4.75
CA PHE A 12 4.48 -4.32 -3.79
C PHE A 12 3.63 -5.59 -3.87
N ASP A 13 4.20 -6.67 -4.40
CA ASP A 13 3.54 -7.98 -4.46
C ASP A 13 3.78 -8.75 -3.15
N GLY A 14 2.77 -8.71 -2.27
CA GLY A 14 2.82 -9.42 -1.00
C GLY A 14 2.92 -10.94 -1.14
N ALA A 15 2.41 -11.53 -2.22
CA ALA A 15 2.47 -12.97 -2.44
C ALA A 15 3.86 -13.42 -2.90
N GLU A 16 4.48 -12.66 -3.80
CA GLU A 16 5.87 -12.90 -4.21
C GLU A 16 6.80 -12.74 -3.01
N VAL A 17 6.66 -11.66 -2.24
CA VAL A 17 7.48 -11.41 -1.04
C VAL A 17 7.26 -12.51 0.00
N TRP A 18 6.02 -12.93 0.25
CA TRP A 18 5.72 -14.04 1.15
C TRP A 18 6.47 -15.32 0.77
N ALA A 19 6.56 -15.65 -0.51
CA ALA A 19 7.26 -16.85 -0.98
C ALA A 19 8.77 -16.82 -0.72
N THR A 20 9.36 -15.63 -0.54
CA THR A 20 10.78 -15.48 -0.21
C THR A 20 11.09 -15.58 1.29
N LEU A 21 10.07 -15.50 2.13
CA LEU A 21 10.22 -15.58 3.58
C LEU A 21 10.68 -16.98 4.02
N THR A 22 11.45 -17.01 5.10
CA THR A 22 11.77 -18.29 5.75
C THR A 22 10.51 -18.96 6.31
N PRO A 23 10.48 -20.31 6.43
CA PRO A 23 9.30 -20.99 6.98
C PRO A 23 8.91 -20.52 8.39
N SER A 24 9.88 -20.13 9.22
CA SER A 24 9.60 -19.56 10.56
C SER A 24 8.95 -18.19 10.48
N MET A 25 9.38 -17.33 9.56
CA MET A 25 8.75 -16.02 9.32
C MET A 25 7.33 -16.19 8.77
N GLN A 26 7.14 -17.06 7.77
CA GLN A 26 5.82 -17.38 7.24
C GLN A 26 4.88 -17.89 8.35
N ALA A 27 5.34 -18.82 9.19
CA ALA A 27 4.53 -19.34 10.30
C ALA A 27 4.16 -18.23 11.30
N ARG A 28 5.11 -17.37 11.67
CA ARG A 28 4.87 -16.26 12.60
C ARG A 28 3.88 -15.25 12.05
N VAL A 29 4.10 -14.74 10.84
CA VAL A 29 3.22 -13.74 10.20
C VAL A 29 1.84 -14.34 9.96
N GLY A 30 1.76 -15.61 9.52
CA GLY A 30 0.50 -16.30 9.28
C GLY A 30 -0.31 -16.53 10.55
N ALA A 31 0.34 -16.92 11.65
CA ALA A 31 -0.32 -17.07 12.95
C ALA A 31 -0.91 -15.74 13.44
N LEU A 32 -0.13 -14.66 13.38
CA LEU A 32 -0.59 -13.33 13.81
C LEU A 32 -1.75 -12.80 12.95
N ALA A 33 -1.70 -13.01 11.63
CA ALA A 33 -2.79 -12.65 10.73
C ALA A 33 -4.09 -13.42 11.06
N LEU A 34 -3.99 -14.73 11.35
CA LEU A 34 -5.13 -15.54 11.77
C LEU A 34 -5.67 -15.12 13.13
N GLU A 35 -4.79 -14.84 14.11
CA GLU A 35 -5.20 -14.38 15.43
C GLU A 35 -5.89 -13.00 15.37
N ALA A 36 -5.42 -12.09 14.52
CA ALA A 36 -6.09 -10.81 14.30
C ALA A 36 -7.51 -11.01 13.75
N ALA A 37 -7.67 -11.86 12.72
CA ALA A 37 -8.97 -12.17 12.14
C ALA A 37 -9.93 -12.83 13.13
N VAL A 38 -9.43 -13.77 13.94
CA VAL A 38 -10.24 -14.43 15.00
C VAL A 38 -10.61 -13.43 16.10
N GLY A 39 -9.68 -12.55 16.52
CA GLY A 39 -9.96 -11.49 17.49
C GLY A 39 -11.11 -10.59 17.07
N ARG A 40 -11.10 -10.14 15.79
CA ARG A 40 -12.20 -9.37 15.20
C ARG A 40 -13.51 -10.17 15.19
N ALA A 41 -13.47 -11.43 14.74
CA ALA A 41 -14.66 -12.27 14.69
C ALA A 41 -15.28 -12.48 16.09
N VAL A 42 -14.47 -12.66 17.12
CA VAL A 42 -14.93 -12.73 18.52
C VAL A 42 -15.55 -11.39 18.95
N ALA A 43 -14.91 -10.27 18.62
CA ALA A 43 -15.42 -8.94 18.94
C ALA A 43 -16.81 -8.66 18.37
N GLU A 44 -17.06 -9.10 17.14
CA GLU A 44 -18.32 -8.93 16.42
C GLU A 44 -19.41 -9.91 16.85
N HIS A 45 -19.05 -11.12 17.28
CA HIS A 45 -20.01 -12.16 17.63
C HIS A 45 -20.47 -12.08 19.09
N ALA A 46 -19.62 -11.61 19.99
CA ALA A 46 -19.94 -11.47 21.41
C ALA A 46 -20.49 -10.08 21.74
N PHE A 47 -21.33 -9.98 22.78
CA PHE A 47 -21.89 -8.72 23.28
C PHE A 47 -21.50 -8.42 24.74
N ASP A 48 -20.51 -9.15 25.26
CA ASP A 48 -20.11 -9.19 26.66
C ASP A 48 -18.57 -8.98 26.80
N PRO A 49 -17.90 -9.27 27.94
CA PRO A 49 -16.45 -9.11 28.08
C PRO A 49 -15.61 -9.78 26.98
N ALA A 50 -16.11 -10.84 26.34
CA ALA A 50 -15.42 -11.47 25.22
C ALA A 50 -15.32 -10.53 24.01
N SER A 51 -16.30 -9.64 23.80
CA SER A 51 -16.24 -8.63 22.72
C SER A 51 -15.03 -7.71 22.90
N ARG A 52 -14.87 -7.18 24.12
CA ARG A 52 -13.73 -6.32 24.47
C ARG A 52 -12.41 -7.10 24.37
N ALA A 53 -12.37 -8.32 24.87
CA ALA A 53 -11.17 -9.16 24.78
C ALA A 53 -10.79 -9.44 23.30
N GLY A 54 -11.76 -9.68 22.42
CA GLY A 54 -11.55 -9.85 20.98
C GLY A 54 -10.94 -8.60 20.33
N MET A 55 -11.46 -7.41 20.65
CA MET A 55 -10.89 -6.14 20.14
C MET A 55 -9.46 -5.91 20.62
N GLU A 56 -9.14 -6.23 21.87
CA GLU A 56 -7.75 -6.11 22.35
C GLU A 56 -6.84 -7.16 21.71
N ALA A 57 -7.33 -8.39 21.54
CA ALA A 57 -6.56 -9.45 20.89
C ALA A 57 -6.24 -9.10 19.44
N GLU A 58 -7.21 -8.58 18.67
CA GLU A 58 -6.99 -8.11 17.31
C GLU A 58 -5.95 -6.98 17.25
N ARG A 59 -6.06 -5.96 18.11
CA ARG A 59 -5.11 -4.85 18.14
C ARG A 59 -3.69 -5.34 18.43
N ASN A 60 -3.53 -6.15 19.47
CA ASN A 60 -2.22 -6.72 19.81
C ASN A 60 -1.65 -7.59 18.68
N ALA A 61 -2.50 -8.37 18.01
CA ALA A 61 -2.09 -9.19 16.88
C ALA A 61 -1.68 -8.35 15.66
N LEU A 62 -2.37 -7.24 15.38
CA LEU A 62 -1.99 -6.31 14.30
C LEU A 62 -0.68 -5.58 14.60
N ASP A 63 -0.47 -5.12 15.84
CA ASP A 63 0.80 -4.50 16.25
C ASP A 63 1.96 -5.50 16.14
N ALA A 64 1.75 -6.72 16.63
CA ALA A 64 2.75 -7.79 16.53
C ALA A 64 2.98 -8.23 15.07
N LEU A 65 1.95 -8.18 14.22
CA LEU A 65 2.06 -8.47 12.78
C LEU A 65 2.93 -7.42 12.10
N GLN A 66 2.74 -6.14 12.41
CA GLN A 66 3.57 -5.06 11.88
C GLN A 66 5.04 -5.26 12.29
N GLU A 67 5.32 -5.55 13.56
CA GLU A 67 6.67 -5.84 14.04
C GLU A 67 7.25 -7.12 13.41
N ALA A 68 6.41 -8.13 13.12
CA ALA A 68 6.85 -9.35 12.44
C ALA A 68 7.25 -9.14 10.99
N VAL A 69 6.61 -8.20 10.31
CA VAL A 69 6.87 -7.92 8.91
C VAL A 69 7.93 -6.83 8.73
N LEU A 70 7.96 -5.81 9.61
CA LEU A 70 8.76 -4.59 9.43
C LEU A 70 9.76 -4.33 10.56
N GLY A 71 9.80 -5.18 11.60
CA GLY A 71 10.78 -5.08 12.68
C GLY A 71 12.19 -5.49 12.25
N MET A 72 13.12 -5.55 13.21
CA MET A 72 14.55 -5.78 12.96
C MET A 72 14.88 -7.02 12.12
N ASP A 73 14.13 -8.12 12.33
CA ASP A 73 14.31 -9.40 11.63
C ASP A 73 13.28 -9.61 10.52
N GLY A 74 12.55 -8.54 10.14
CA GLY A 74 11.49 -8.54 9.14
C GLY A 74 12.00 -8.40 7.71
N LEU A 75 11.14 -7.87 6.85
CA LEU A 75 11.45 -7.50 5.48
C LEU A 75 12.42 -6.33 5.45
N SER A 76 13.37 -6.37 4.54
CA SER A 76 14.17 -5.20 4.21
C SER A 76 13.30 -4.14 3.53
N ASP A 77 13.53 -2.87 3.85
CA ASP A 77 12.90 -1.72 3.17
C ASP A 77 13.03 -1.78 1.65
N LYS A 78 14.09 -2.40 1.13
CA LYS A 78 14.29 -2.61 -0.31
C LYS A 78 13.18 -3.43 -0.99
N ALA A 79 12.35 -4.14 -0.22
CA ALA A 79 11.20 -4.86 -0.75
C ALA A 79 10.07 -3.90 -1.18
N TRP A 80 9.96 -2.73 -0.54
CA TRP A 80 8.86 -1.77 -0.74
C TRP A 80 9.32 -0.32 -0.98
N VAL A 81 10.62 -0.05 -0.91
CA VAL A 81 11.28 1.21 -1.28
C VAL A 81 12.28 0.95 -2.38
N GLU A 82 12.18 1.69 -3.47
CA GLU A 82 13.21 1.79 -4.49
C GLU A 82 13.83 3.19 -4.51
N THR A 83 15.04 3.31 -5.06
CA THR A 83 15.72 4.59 -5.19
C THR A 83 15.83 4.98 -6.66
N ALA A 84 15.55 6.24 -6.97
CA ALA A 84 15.67 6.80 -8.30
C ALA A 84 16.51 8.07 -8.28
N ASN A 85 17.22 8.34 -9.38
CA ASN A 85 17.96 9.58 -9.54
C ASN A 85 17.05 10.64 -10.16
N TRP A 86 16.86 11.75 -9.45
CA TRP A 86 16.16 12.93 -9.94
C TRP A 86 17.14 14.11 -10.07
N GLY A 87 17.73 14.25 -11.25
CA GLY A 87 18.79 15.23 -11.49
C GLY A 87 20.02 14.91 -10.63
N ALA A 88 20.36 15.80 -9.69
CA ALA A 88 21.49 15.63 -8.77
C ALA A 88 21.11 14.96 -7.43
N SER A 89 19.82 14.68 -7.20
CA SER A 89 19.31 14.11 -5.95
C SER A 89 18.92 12.65 -6.12
N VAL A 90 19.08 11.85 -5.05
CA VAL A 90 18.46 10.52 -4.93
C VAL A 90 17.14 10.68 -4.20
N VAL A 91 16.07 10.13 -4.78
CA VAL A 91 14.72 10.12 -4.18
C VAL A 91 14.27 8.69 -3.94
N GLU A 92 13.45 8.50 -2.92
CA GLU A 92 12.79 7.23 -2.62
C GLU A 92 11.45 7.17 -3.35
N LEU A 93 11.16 6.02 -3.96
CA LEU A 93 9.86 5.70 -4.52
C LEU A 93 9.26 4.53 -3.74
N PHE A 94 8.04 4.71 -3.26
CA PHE A 94 7.34 3.74 -2.41
C PHE A 94 6.43 2.85 -3.24
N ARG A 95 6.54 1.54 -3.07
CA ARG A 95 5.69 0.56 -3.73
C ARG A 95 4.39 0.38 -2.95
N LEU A 96 3.26 0.66 -3.60
CA LEU A 96 1.95 0.44 -3.00
C LEU A 96 1.55 -1.05 -3.07
N PRO A 97 0.89 -1.62 -2.05
CA PRO A 97 0.47 -3.02 -2.05
C PRO A 97 -0.46 -3.36 -3.21
N SER A 98 -0.18 -4.45 -3.94
CA SER A 98 -0.94 -4.85 -5.14
C SER A 98 -2.38 -5.34 -4.86
N VAL A 99 -2.67 -5.73 -3.62
CA VAL A 99 -3.94 -6.38 -3.22
C VAL A 99 -4.90 -5.43 -2.51
N LEU A 100 -4.39 -4.33 -1.94
CA LEU A 100 -5.24 -3.29 -1.36
C LEU A 100 -5.80 -2.45 -2.50
N GLY A 101 -7.06 -2.00 -2.37
CA GLY A 101 -7.83 -1.36 -3.46
C GLY A 101 -7.04 -0.32 -4.28
N GLN A 102 -7.44 -0.14 -5.54
CA GLN A 102 -6.68 0.65 -6.52
C GLN A 102 -6.37 2.06 -6.00
N ALA A 103 -5.09 2.43 -6.07
CA ALA A 103 -4.57 3.77 -5.84
C ALA A 103 -3.80 4.21 -7.10
N CYS A 104 -3.84 5.49 -7.44
CA CYS A 104 -3.12 6.01 -8.58
C CYS A 104 -1.65 6.18 -8.21
N HIS A 105 -0.75 5.52 -8.94
CA HIS A 105 0.70 5.61 -8.71
C HIS A 105 1.26 6.97 -9.15
N ALA A 106 0.44 7.83 -9.76
CA ALA A 106 0.82 9.19 -10.10
C ALA A 106 0.37 10.23 -9.06
N CYS A 107 -0.88 10.22 -8.61
CA CYS A 107 -1.40 11.24 -7.69
C CYS A 107 -1.85 10.72 -6.33
N GLY A 108 -1.80 9.41 -6.10
CA GLY A 108 -2.24 8.77 -4.85
C GLY A 108 -3.76 8.67 -4.68
N CYS A 109 -4.57 9.18 -5.62
CA CYS A 109 -6.03 9.12 -5.49
C CYS A 109 -6.53 7.67 -5.46
N SER A 110 -7.67 7.45 -4.80
CA SER A 110 -8.35 6.15 -4.72
C SER A 110 -9.86 6.30 -4.96
N GLU A 111 -10.59 5.19 -5.01
CA GLU A 111 -12.06 5.24 -5.12
C GLU A 111 -12.73 5.96 -3.94
N ARG A 112 -12.10 5.96 -2.76
CA ARG A 112 -12.61 6.61 -1.54
C ARG A 112 -12.09 8.04 -1.37
N ASP A 113 -11.09 8.41 -2.16
CA ASP A 113 -10.42 9.72 -2.13
C ASP A 113 -10.01 10.09 -3.57
N PRO A 114 -10.99 10.43 -4.44
CA PRO A 114 -10.72 10.74 -5.83
C PRO A 114 -10.05 12.12 -5.96
N CYS A 115 -9.48 12.42 -7.12
CA CYS A 115 -9.00 13.77 -7.42
C CYS A 115 -10.12 14.82 -7.25
N ASP A 116 -9.76 16.08 -6.99
CA ASP A 116 -10.70 17.19 -6.72
C ASP A 116 -11.80 17.36 -7.78
N GLU A 117 -11.47 17.18 -9.07
CA GLU A 117 -12.43 17.28 -10.17
C GLU A 117 -13.20 15.97 -10.43
N GLY A 118 -12.90 14.92 -9.67
CA GLY A 118 -13.29 13.54 -9.94
C GLY A 118 -12.42 12.89 -11.01
N CYS A 119 -12.10 11.62 -10.82
CA CYS A 119 -11.39 10.82 -11.80
C CYS A 119 -11.92 9.38 -11.84
N GLY A 120 -11.77 8.72 -12.97
CA GLY A 120 -11.92 7.26 -13.08
C GLY A 120 -10.56 6.57 -13.16
N TRP A 121 -10.57 5.27 -13.40
CA TRP A 121 -9.37 4.48 -13.70
C TRP A 121 -9.11 4.44 -15.20
N HIS A 122 -7.87 4.74 -15.60
CA HIS A 122 -7.40 4.55 -16.98
C HIS A 122 -6.84 3.14 -17.17
N ASP A 123 -6.00 2.70 -16.24
CA ASP A 123 -5.45 1.35 -16.14
C ASP A 123 -5.37 0.93 -14.66
N ALA A 124 -4.68 -0.18 -14.37
CA ALA A 124 -4.59 -0.74 -13.03
C ALA A 124 -3.87 0.15 -12.00
N VAL A 125 -3.05 1.11 -12.44
CA VAL A 125 -2.20 1.95 -11.57
C VAL A 125 -2.33 3.45 -11.88
N THR A 126 -3.08 3.85 -12.91
CA THR A 126 -3.20 5.25 -13.34
C THR A 126 -4.65 5.69 -13.42
N CYS A 127 -4.98 6.84 -12.82
CA CYS A 127 -6.29 7.46 -12.96
C CYS A 127 -6.40 8.29 -14.26
N THR A 128 -7.63 8.56 -14.71
CA THR A 128 -7.90 9.32 -15.94
C THR A 128 -7.35 10.75 -15.91
N ALA A 129 -7.24 11.37 -14.73
CA ALA A 129 -6.66 12.70 -14.58
C ALA A 129 -5.14 12.70 -14.79
N CYS A 130 -4.45 11.60 -14.46
CA CYS A 130 -3.01 11.45 -14.65
C CYS A 130 -2.64 10.84 -16.00
N ALA A 131 -3.59 10.20 -16.69
CA ALA A 131 -3.38 9.64 -18.02
C ALA A 131 -3.26 10.68 -19.15
N VAL A 132 -3.42 11.98 -18.85
CA VAL A 132 -3.41 13.04 -19.87
C VAL A 132 -2.03 13.13 -20.54
N PRO A 133 -1.95 12.97 -21.88
CA PRO A 133 -0.68 13.04 -22.59
C PRO A 133 -0.09 14.46 -22.53
N VAL A 134 1.24 14.54 -22.36
CA VAL A 134 2.05 15.77 -22.35
C VAL A 134 1.87 16.66 -23.61
N GLN A 135 1.22 16.16 -24.67
CA GLN A 135 1.03 16.88 -25.93
C GLN A 135 -0.14 17.89 -25.97
N ALA A 136 -0.97 18.02 -24.94
CA ALA A 136 -2.05 19.02 -24.93
C ALA A 136 -1.60 20.47 -24.60
N ASN A 137 -0.32 20.68 -24.26
CA ASN A 137 0.22 22.01 -23.91
C ASN A 137 1.18 22.60 -24.96
N LEU A 138 1.26 22.04 -26.18
CA LEU A 138 2.13 22.53 -27.27
C LEU A 138 1.38 22.97 -28.54
N SER A 139 0.10 23.31 -28.44
CA SER A 139 -0.59 24.18 -29.40
C SER A 139 -0.98 25.44 -28.64
N GLY A 140 -0.20 26.52 -28.65
CA GLY A 140 0.17 27.24 -29.84
C GLY A 140 -0.84 28.35 -30.05
N ASP A 141 -0.68 29.47 -29.33
CA ASP A 141 -1.20 30.77 -29.75
C ASP A 141 -0.02 31.73 -29.83
N THR A 142 0.61 31.70 -31.00
CA THR A 142 1.31 32.85 -31.54
C THR A 142 0.39 33.41 -32.62
N LEU A 143 -0.27 34.53 -32.31
CA LEU A 143 -0.57 35.62 -33.25
C LEU A 143 -0.63 36.93 -32.45
#